data_AF-A0A1Q7Z616-F1
#
_entry.id   AF-A0A1Q7Z616-F1
#
_cell.length_a   1.000
_cell.length_b   1.000
_cell.length_c   1.000
_cell.angle_alpha   90.00
_cell.angle_beta   90.00
_cell.angle_gamma   90.00
#
_symmetry.space_group_name_H-M   'P 1'
#
loop_
_entity.id
_entity.type
_entity.pdbx_description
1 polymer ?
#
loop_
_entity_poly.entity_id
_entity_poly.type
_entity_poly.pdbx_seq_one_letter_code
_entity_poly.pdbx_strand_id
1 'polypeptide(L)'
;MWLAPEAMGYDAGKSTDYTYPANQSAYHNVLLVDGIGELGDTRSSDSNWGNAWFFSRISTPLFTPTGTADYAIAGGAGAQLFASTLQITRWDRIVILARGRYALVRDDIESASAHAYDWICHFNDGVSVDTASGWVQGIGKSGQSLGVRVLAPASWTATTGTQTAQQMNQFDPDAQVSWVRVRPASNTASAQFLNALVPLAAAQWASRTPVNRLDDNDVGAGAVVSPGSSLEERWIFARAGTPGKAAGDLVLIGSQAGMAARDAAGSPVRAALFGPGSIADQSGGRMLLSTQSASAIEAKLAGATLSVTGNPVRDFQAYAPGASAVTLNGVSVSATFAGGLVTYPAVIAPPPPPGDAGTPDAGALDAGDAGTPDAGVLDAGVADGGSADSGHPGDLCGNCQPPSDGGANPPLDAGMMSPDPALTDTAAHGCSHAGTAGAWLGALALAGLAERRRRGRTGT
;
A
#
# COMPACT_ATOMS: atom_id res chain seq x y z
N MET A 1 20.01 11.10 5.94
CA MET A 1 19.59 9.97 5.08
C MET A 1 19.65 8.73 5.94
N TRP A 2 18.62 7.87 5.87
CA TRP A 2 18.32 6.85 6.89
C TRP A 2 18.56 5.43 6.36
N LEU A 3 18.11 5.19 5.13
CA LEU A 3 18.47 4.04 4.32
C LEU A 3 19.68 4.42 3.47
N ALA A 4 20.65 3.52 3.35
CA ALA A 4 21.68 3.66 2.34
C ALA A 4 21.02 3.67 0.95
N PRO A 5 21.49 4.51 0.01
CA PRO A 5 20.92 4.59 -1.33
C PRO A 5 20.99 3.23 -2.04
N GLU A 6 20.10 3.09 -3.04
CA GLU A 6 19.76 1.91 -3.85
C GLU A 6 20.94 1.20 -4.53
N ALA A 7 22.18 1.65 -4.39
CA ALA A 7 23.34 0.88 -4.82
C ALA A 7 24.54 1.25 -3.94
N MET A 8 25.08 0.25 -3.26
CA MET A 8 26.33 0.31 -2.51
C MET A 8 27.53 0.39 -3.47
N GLY A 9 27.67 1.51 -4.18
CA GLY A 9 28.64 1.66 -5.25
C GLY A 9 28.12 1.10 -6.58
N TYR A 10 28.24 1.88 -7.64
CA TYR A 10 27.91 1.47 -9.00
C TYR A 10 29.20 1.54 -9.80
N ASP A 11 29.79 0.40 -10.15
CA ASP A 11 30.85 0.38 -11.17
C ASP A 11 30.19 -0.10 -12.47
N ALA A 12 29.80 0.86 -13.30
CA ALA A 12 29.18 0.59 -14.59
C ALA A 12 30.19 -0.05 -15.55
N GLY A 13 29.90 -1.24 -16.08
CA GLY A 13 30.58 -1.80 -17.25
C GLY A 13 31.57 -2.93 -17.00
N LYS A 14 31.44 -3.72 -15.91
CA LYS A 14 32.31 -4.89 -15.65
C LYS A 14 31.51 -6.07 -15.07
N SER A 15 31.79 -7.28 -15.57
CA SER A 15 31.15 -8.53 -15.12
C SER A 15 31.30 -8.75 -13.61
N THR A 16 30.34 -9.44 -13.01
CA THR A 16 30.29 -9.77 -11.57
C THR A 16 31.29 -10.86 -11.17
N ASP A 17 32.50 -10.84 -11.71
CA ASP A 17 33.60 -11.56 -11.12
C ASP A 17 33.72 -11.07 -9.66
N TYR A 18 34.09 -11.96 -8.72
CA TYR A 18 34.08 -11.76 -7.25
C TYR A 18 34.75 -10.45 -6.74
N THR A 19 35.43 -9.72 -7.63
CA THR A 19 36.06 -8.42 -7.47
C THR A 19 35.07 -7.24 -7.31
N TYR A 20 33.83 -7.32 -7.82
CA TYR A 20 32.88 -6.18 -7.83
C TYR A 20 31.50 -6.52 -7.22
N PRO A 21 31.44 -6.78 -5.91
CA PRO A 21 30.25 -7.30 -5.24
C PRO A 21 29.02 -6.39 -5.31
N ALA A 22 29.23 -5.07 -5.36
CA ALA A 22 28.20 -4.05 -5.20
C ALA A 22 26.94 -4.18 -6.08
N ASN A 23 27.06 -4.76 -7.27
CA ASN A 23 25.95 -4.95 -8.21
C ASN A 23 25.05 -6.17 -7.87
N GLN A 24 25.38 -6.94 -6.84
CA GLN A 24 24.60 -8.08 -6.37
C GLN A 24 23.47 -7.64 -5.43
N SER A 25 22.36 -8.36 -5.44
CA SER A 25 21.17 -8.01 -4.67
C SER A 25 21.44 -8.06 -3.17
N ALA A 26 22.37 -8.91 -2.72
CA ALA A 26 22.83 -9.00 -1.33
C ALA A 26 23.40 -7.68 -0.74
N TYR A 27 23.57 -6.65 -1.56
CA TYR A 27 24.02 -5.30 -1.17
C TYR A 27 22.94 -4.22 -1.29
N HIS A 28 21.69 -4.65 -1.38
CA HIS A 28 20.51 -3.82 -1.55
C HIS A 28 19.45 -4.14 -0.47
N ASN A 29 18.41 -3.34 -0.35
CA ASN A 29 17.31 -3.56 0.59
C ASN A 29 16.27 -4.52 -0.02
N VAL A 30 16.55 -5.81 0.01
CA VAL A 30 15.87 -6.85 -0.80
C VAL A 30 15.42 -8.05 0.05
N LEU A 31 14.78 -9.00 -0.62
CA LEU A 31 14.62 -10.37 -0.12
C LEU A 31 15.69 -11.27 -0.75
N LEU A 32 16.35 -12.09 0.07
CA LEU A 32 17.20 -13.18 -0.42
C LEU A 32 16.54 -14.54 -0.14
N VAL A 33 16.72 -15.48 -1.06
CA VAL A 33 16.29 -16.87 -0.94
C VAL A 33 17.53 -17.76 -1.06
N ASP A 34 17.86 -18.49 0.01
CA ASP A 34 19.09 -19.28 0.12
C ASP A 34 20.36 -18.46 -0.18
N GLY A 35 20.33 -17.18 0.21
CA GLY A 35 21.40 -16.21 -0.04
C GLY A 35 21.45 -15.66 -1.47
N ILE A 36 20.49 -16.04 -2.33
CA ILE A 36 20.39 -15.59 -3.73
C ILE A 36 19.34 -14.49 -3.84
N GLY A 37 19.69 -13.40 -4.49
CA GLY A 37 18.81 -12.28 -4.75
C GLY A 37 17.85 -12.43 -5.93
N GLU A 38 16.96 -11.46 -6.04
CA GLU A 38 15.78 -11.47 -6.90
C GLU A 38 16.16 -11.56 -8.38
N LEU A 39 17.19 -10.86 -8.85
CA LEU A 39 17.67 -10.99 -10.25
C LEU A 39 18.83 -11.98 -10.42
N GLY A 40 19.14 -12.75 -9.38
CA GLY A 40 20.31 -13.60 -9.32
C GLY A 40 21.57 -12.76 -9.10
N ASP A 41 22.50 -13.31 -8.31
CA ASP A 41 23.72 -12.60 -7.94
C ASP A 41 24.90 -12.94 -8.88
N THR A 42 24.67 -13.77 -9.90
CA THR A 42 25.65 -14.07 -10.95
C THR A 42 25.18 -13.53 -12.28
N ARG A 43 25.92 -12.57 -12.85
CA ARG A 43 25.67 -11.97 -14.16
C ARG A 43 26.87 -12.19 -15.07
N SER A 44 26.61 -12.51 -16.34
CA SER A 44 27.69 -12.65 -17.33
C SER A 44 28.12 -11.30 -17.93
N SER A 45 27.30 -10.26 -17.74
CA SER A 45 27.49 -8.91 -18.26
C SER A 45 26.62 -7.91 -17.48
N ASP A 46 26.91 -6.61 -17.57
CA ASP A 46 25.98 -5.55 -17.13
C ASP A 46 24.90 -5.25 -18.17
N SER A 47 25.11 -5.69 -19.41
CA SER A 47 24.09 -5.61 -20.44
C SER A 47 23.00 -6.64 -20.18
N ASN A 48 21.73 -6.23 -20.20
CA ASN A 48 20.59 -7.15 -20.20
C ASN A 48 20.71 -8.20 -21.31
N TRP A 49 21.23 -7.83 -22.48
CA TRP A 49 21.48 -8.76 -23.61
C TRP A 49 22.52 -9.84 -23.31
N GLY A 50 23.45 -9.59 -22.38
CA GLY A 50 24.43 -10.59 -21.93
C GLY A 50 23.88 -11.56 -20.89
N ASN A 51 22.62 -11.40 -20.46
CA ASN A 51 21.98 -12.19 -19.42
C ASN A 51 20.65 -12.74 -19.93
N ALA A 52 20.65 -13.93 -20.52
CA ALA A 52 19.44 -14.53 -21.09
C ALA A 52 18.27 -14.63 -20.09
N TRP A 53 18.56 -14.80 -18.80
CA TRP A 53 17.56 -14.83 -17.75
C TRP A 53 16.84 -13.48 -17.53
N PHE A 54 17.44 -12.34 -17.91
CA PHE A 54 16.92 -11.00 -17.59
C PHE A 54 15.53 -10.79 -18.16
N PHE A 55 15.32 -11.16 -19.41
CA PHE A 55 14.03 -10.98 -20.09
C PHE A 55 12.95 -11.98 -19.65
N SER A 56 13.34 -13.06 -18.95
CA SER A 56 12.40 -14.02 -18.39
C SER A 56 12.00 -13.72 -16.94
N ARG A 57 12.74 -12.82 -16.27
CA ARG A 57 12.49 -12.44 -14.87
C ARG A 57 11.70 -11.15 -14.83
N ILE A 58 10.43 -11.25 -14.45
CA ILE A 58 9.48 -10.15 -14.53
C ILE A 58 8.88 -9.90 -13.15
N SER A 59 8.64 -8.64 -12.82
CA SER A 59 7.76 -8.24 -11.74
C SER A 59 6.51 -7.56 -12.29
N THR A 60 5.38 -7.72 -11.62
CA THR A 60 4.13 -7.04 -11.99
C THR A 60 3.60 -6.22 -10.82
N PRO A 61 2.99 -5.03 -11.06
CA PRO A 61 2.27 -4.34 -10.01
C PRO A 61 1.13 -5.23 -9.48
N LEU A 62 0.96 -5.30 -8.15
CA LEU A 62 -0.23 -5.93 -7.56
C LEU A 62 -1.47 -5.07 -7.78
N PHE A 63 -1.26 -3.77 -7.78
CA PHE A 63 -2.24 -2.72 -8.04
C PHE A 63 -1.47 -1.45 -8.43
N THR A 64 -2.15 -0.51 -9.09
CA THR A 64 -1.58 0.81 -9.39
C THR A 64 -1.26 1.53 -8.07
N PRO A 65 -0.03 2.04 -7.87
CA PRO A 65 0.29 2.84 -6.70
C PRO A 65 -0.69 4.01 -6.54
N THR A 66 -1.14 4.23 -5.31
CA THR A 66 -2.22 5.18 -5.02
C THR A 66 -2.08 5.72 -3.60
N GLY A 67 -2.92 6.68 -3.23
CA GLY A 67 -2.85 7.32 -1.92
C GLY A 67 -3.99 8.30 -1.66
N THR A 68 -3.93 8.85 -0.46
CA THR A 68 -4.82 9.87 0.09
C THR A 68 -3.98 11.08 0.51
N ALA A 69 -4.57 12.05 1.22
CA ALA A 69 -3.79 13.17 1.73
C ALA A 69 -2.69 12.76 2.72
N ASP A 70 -2.94 11.71 3.50
CA ASP A 70 -2.08 11.31 4.62
C ASP A 70 -1.39 9.95 4.40
N TYR A 71 -1.79 9.15 3.41
CA TYR A 71 -1.22 7.82 3.20
C TYR A 71 -0.91 7.54 1.72
N ALA A 72 0.10 6.72 1.47
CA ALA A 72 0.37 6.19 0.14
C ALA A 72 0.66 4.69 0.22
N ILE A 73 0.32 3.96 -0.85
CA ILE A 73 0.54 2.53 -0.97
C ILE A 73 1.13 2.20 -2.35
N ALA A 74 2.06 1.26 -2.36
CA ALA A 74 2.54 0.59 -3.57
C ALA A 74 2.64 -0.91 -3.29
N GLY A 75 2.49 -1.73 -4.34
CA GLY A 75 2.68 -3.16 -4.21
C GLY A 75 3.08 -3.83 -5.53
N GLY A 76 3.89 -4.88 -5.42
CA GLY A 76 4.39 -5.64 -6.56
C GLY A 76 4.51 -7.13 -6.25
N ALA A 77 4.26 -7.95 -7.28
CA ALA A 77 4.48 -9.38 -7.29
C ALA A 77 5.84 -9.65 -7.96
N GLY A 78 6.74 -10.30 -7.24
CA GLY A 78 8.13 -10.49 -7.63
C GLY A 78 8.55 -11.96 -7.70
N ALA A 79 7.65 -12.93 -7.58
CA ALA A 79 8.01 -14.35 -7.59
C ALA A 79 8.86 -14.75 -8.81
N GLN A 80 8.48 -14.25 -10.00
CA GLN A 80 9.19 -14.50 -11.25
C GLN A 80 10.52 -13.77 -11.38
N LEU A 81 10.87 -12.89 -10.45
CA LEU A 81 12.23 -12.39 -10.38
C LEU A 81 13.17 -13.55 -10.02
N PHE A 82 12.82 -14.40 -9.06
CA PHE A 82 13.70 -15.51 -8.67
C PHE A 82 13.84 -16.58 -9.76
N ALA A 83 14.97 -17.31 -9.72
CA ALA A 83 15.18 -18.45 -10.61
C ALA A 83 14.11 -19.52 -10.35
N SER A 84 13.58 -20.14 -11.42
CA SER A 84 12.54 -21.18 -11.31
C SER A 84 12.98 -22.40 -10.49
N THR A 85 14.29 -22.65 -10.37
CA THR A 85 14.86 -23.70 -9.51
C THR A 85 14.60 -23.48 -8.02
N LEU A 86 14.34 -22.24 -7.60
CA LEU A 86 13.94 -21.92 -6.23
C LEU A 86 12.44 -22.16 -5.99
N GLN A 87 11.67 -22.48 -7.05
CA GLN A 87 10.24 -22.82 -6.95
C GLN A 87 9.38 -21.81 -6.18
N ILE A 88 9.79 -20.52 -6.17
CA ILE A 88 9.01 -19.44 -5.57
C ILE A 88 7.74 -19.24 -6.39
N THR A 89 6.60 -19.47 -5.76
CA THR A 89 5.27 -19.32 -6.38
C THR A 89 4.62 -17.99 -6.02
N ARG A 90 5.03 -17.38 -4.91
CA ARG A 90 4.58 -16.06 -4.47
C ARG A 90 5.71 -15.29 -3.82
N TRP A 91 5.80 -14.02 -4.18
CA TRP A 91 6.45 -13.00 -3.36
C TRP A 91 5.76 -11.68 -3.65
N ASP A 92 4.89 -11.28 -2.74
CA ASP A 92 4.18 -10.01 -2.83
C ASP A 92 4.77 -9.06 -1.82
N ARG A 93 5.22 -7.89 -2.27
CA ARG A 93 5.64 -6.79 -1.39
C ARG A 93 4.60 -5.68 -1.43
N ILE A 94 4.13 -5.26 -0.26
CA ILE A 94 3.30 -4.07 -0.08
C ILE A 94 4.06 -3.09 0.80
N VAL A 95 4.13 -1.84 0.38
CA VAL A 95 4.73 -0.74 1.12
C VAL A 95 3.68 0.33 1.36
N ILE A 96 3.52 0.71 2.62
CA ILE A 96 2.71 1.86 3.06
C ILE A 96 3.65 2.97 3.49
N LEU A 97 3.40 4.20 3.05
CA LEU A 97 3.95 5.40 3.67
C LEU A 97 2.81 6.09 4.43
N ALA A 98 2.97 6.24 5.74
CA ALA A 98 1.94 6.81 6.61
C ALA A 98 2.37 8.16 7.16
N ARG A 99 1.64 9.20 6.77
CA ARG A 99 1.70 10.59 7.25
C ARG A 99 3.08 11.24 7.16
N GLY A 100 3.96 10.70 6.32
CA GLY A 100 5.39 11.04 6.29
C GLY A 100 6.13 10.73 7.60
N ARG A 101 5.59 9.83 8.43
CA ARG A 101 6.10 9.53 9.79
C ARG A 101 6.69 8.14 9.94
N TYR A 102 6.17 7.16 9.22
CA TYR A 102 6.68 5.79 9.22
C TYR A 102 6.26 5.08 7.94
N ALA A 103 6.89 3.94 7.68
CA ALA A 103 6.47 3.03 6.64
C ALA A 103 6.19 1.63 7.20
N LEU A 104 5.28 0.90 6.56
CA LEU A 104 5.09 -0.54 6.79
C LEU A 104 5.50 -1.26 5.52
N VAL A 105 6.31 -2.31 5.65
CA VAL A 105 6.73 -3.19 4.56
C VAL A 105 6.24 -4.59 4.89
N ARG A 106 5.36 -5.13 4.05
CA ARG A 106 4.83 -6.48 4.17
C ARG A 106 5.27 -7.32 2.98
N ASP A 107 5.93 -8.45 3.24
CA ASP A 107 6.24 -9.48 2.26
C ASP A 107 5.38 -10.72 2.55
N ASP A 108 4.77 -11.31 1.52
CA ASP A 108 4.03 -12.58 1.58
C ASP A 108 4.67 -13.56 0.57
N ILE A 109 5.33 -14.60 1.08
CA ILE A 109 6.21 -15.47 0.31
C ILE A 109 5.70 -16.91 0.37
N GLU A 110 5.67 -17.57 -0.79
CA GLU A 110 5.36 -19.00 -0.92
C GLU A 110 6.29 -19.66 -1.92
N SER A 111 6.68 -20.89 -1.61
CA SER A 111 7.46 -21.79 -2.46
C SER A 111 6.94 -23.21 -2.32
N ALA A 112 7.21 -24.05 -3.31
CA ALA A 112 6.97 -25.48 -3.21
C ALA A 112 7.97 -26.20 -2.27
N SER A 113 9.10 -25.56 -1.96
CA SER A 113 10.15 -26.13 -1.10
C SER A 113 10.56 -25.19 0.02
N ALA A 114 11.16 -25.73 1.08
CA ALA A 114 11.59 -24.92 2.21
C ALA A 114 12.92 -24.22 1.94
N HIS A 115 12.98 -22.90 2.17
CA HIS A 115 14.16 -22.08 1.95
C HIS A 115 14.57 -21.29 3.20
N ALA A 116 15.80 -20.82 3.21
CA ALA A 116 16.24 -19.75 4.09
C ALA A 116 15.89 -18.39 3.44
N TYR A 117 14.99 -17.64 4.07
CA TYR A 117 14.62 -16.29 3.62
C TYR A 117 15.32 -15.23 4.45
N ASP A 118 16.02 -14.29 3.81
CA ASP A 118 16.60 -13.13 4.49
C ASP A 118 15.94 -11.84 4.01
N TRP A 119 15.29 -11.13 4.92
CA TRP A 119 14.96 -9.72 4.71
C TRP A 119 16.19 -8.89 5.09
N ILE A 120 16.83 -8.26 4.10
CA ILE A 120 18.07 -7.51 4.31
C ILE A 120 17.82 -6.02 4.19
N CYS A 121 18.42 -5.25 5.09
CA CYS A 121 18.46 -3.80 4.97
C CYS A 121 19.80 -3.20 5.42
N HIS A 122 20.11 -2.03 4.86
CA HIS A 122 21.39 -1.35 4.94
C HIS A 122 21.26 0.05 5.56
N PHE A 123 22.24 0.43 6.38
CA PHE A 123 22.30 1.66 7.17
C PHE A 123 23.68 2.30 7.08
N ASN A 124 23.72 3.63 7.04
CA ASN A 124 24.93 4.37 6.68
C ASN A 124 26.08 4.30 7.70
N ASP A 125 25.86 3.90 8.94
CA ASP A 125 26.92 4.00 9.97
C ASP A 125 27.01 2.70 10.78
N GLY A 126 25.91 2.35 11.45
CA GLY A 126 25.90 1.23 12.39
C GLY A 126 24.58 0.49 12.41
N VAL A 127 24.58 -0.67 13.06
CA VAL A 127 23.36 -1.41 13.35
C VAL A 127 23.45 -2.06 14.72
N SER A 128 22.35 -2.03 15.47
CA SER A 128 22.19 -2.85 16.67
C SER A 128 20.85 -3.58 16.62
N VAL A 129 20.81 -4.78 17.20
CA VAL A 129 19.64 -5.65 17.17
C VAL A 129 19.28 -6.06 18.59
N ASP A 130 18.02 -5.89 18.94
CA ASP A 130 17.39 -6.45 20.14
C ASP A 130 16.25 -7.36 19.68
N THR A 131 16.55 -8.66 19.56
CA THR A 131 15.56 -9.66 19.15
C THR A 131 14.48 -9.88 20.22
N ALA A 132 14.75 -9.58 21.50
CA ALA A 132 13.80 -9.76 22.59
C ALA A 132 12.67 -8.72 22.53
N SER A 133 12.99 -7.44 22.29
CA SER A 133 11.97 -6.41 22.01
C SER A 133 11.55 -6.38 20.53
N GLY A 134 12.29 -7.09 19.68
CA GLY A 134 12.06 -7.24 18.25
C GLY A 134 12.34 -5.96 17.45
N TRP A 135 13.34 -5.18 17.89
CA TRP A 135 13.78 -3.96 17.24
C TRP A 135 15.19 -4.10 16.66
N VAL A 136 15.37 -3.51 15.48
CA VAL A 136 16.68 -3.16 14.93
C VAL A 136 16.82 -1.65 14.96
N GLN A 137 17.95 -1.15 15.44
CA GLN A 137 18.34 0.25 15.27
C GLN A 137 19.36 0.35 14.14
N GLY A 138 18.94 0.92 13.03
CA GLY A 138 19.86 1.44 12.02
C GLY A 138 20.40 2.80 12.44
N ILE A 139 21.70 2.91 12.59
CA ILE A 139 22.37 4.19 12.91
C ILE A 139 22.67 4.89 11.60
N GLY A 140 22.12 6.08 11.45
CA GLY A 140 22.38 6.97 10.33
C GLY A 140 23.32 8.10 10.74
N LYS A 141 23.72 8.90 9.75
CA LYS A 141 24.61 10.05 9.97
C LYS A 141 23.83 11.28 10.47
N SER A 142 24.56 12.25 11.00
CA SER A 142 23.99 13.50 11.52
C SER A 142 22.96 13.29 12.63
N GLY A 143 23.20 12.32 13.52
CA GLY A 143 22.35 12.05 14.68
C GLY A 143 20.97 11.47 14.34
N GLN A 144 20.81 10.85 13.17
CA GLN A 144 19.57 10.18 12.76
C GLN A 144 19.63 8.68 13.03
N SER A 145 18.48 8.05 13.17
CA SER A 145 18.33 6.60 13.26
C SER A 145 17.07 6.14 12.55
N LEU A 146 17.08 4.91 12.07
CA LEU A 146 15.90 4.21 11.59
C LEU A 146 15.61 3.06 12.54
N GLY A 147 14.49 3.11 13.24
CA GLY A 147 13.98 1.93 13.95
C GLY A 147 13.28 1.00 12.98
N VAL A 148 13.67 -0.27 12.96
CA VAL A 148 12.92 -1.32 12.26
C VAL A 148 12.31 -2.23 13.31
N ARG A 149 10.99 -2.19 13.47
CA ARG A 149 10.26 -3.15 14.29
C ARG A 149 9.90 -4.35 13.43
N VAL A 150 10.47 -5.52 13.75
CA VAL A 150 10.14 -6.78 13.08
C VAL A 150 8.94 -7.42 13.77
N LEU A 151 7.77 -7.36 13.13
CA LEU A 151 6.52 -7.93 13.65
C LEU A 151 6.33 -9.38 13.20
N ALA A 152 6.60 -9.66 11.93
CA ALA A 152 6.63 -11.01 11.37
C ALA A 152 8.01 -11.30 10.72
N PRO A 153 8.53 -12.53 10.83
CA PRO A 153 7.91 -13.70 11.46
C PRO A 153 7.90 -13.61 13.01
N ALA A 154 7.15 -14.50 13.66
CA ALA A 154 6.95 -14.43 15.11
C ALA A 154 8.27 -14.59 15.89
N SER A 155 9.10 -15.52 15.40
CA SER A 155 10.44 -15.84 15.88
C SER A 155 11.42 -15.71 14.73
N TRP A 156 12.51 -15.00 14.97
CA TRP A 156 13.53 -14.69 13.98
C TRP A 156 14.91 -14.59 14.60
N THR A 157 15.92 -14.71 13.75
CA THR A 157 17.31 -14.44 14.06
C THR A 157 17.80 -13.30 13.18
N ALA A 158 18.88 -12.65 13.60
CA ALA A 158 19.55 -11.69 12.76
C ALA A 158 21.06 -11.89 12.75
N THR A 159 21.63 -11.60 11.59
CA THR A 159 23.06 -11.40 11.44
C THR A 159 23.30 -9.97 11.00
N THR A 160 24.40 -9.39 11.49
CA THR A 160 24.80 -8.04 11.14
C THR A 160 26.21 -8.08 10.58
N GLY A 161 26.53 -7.11 9.73
CA GLY A 161 27.88 -6.92 9.26
C GLY A 161 28.10 -5.53 8.73
N THR A 162 29.32 -5.29 8.29
CA THR A 162 29.72 -4.06 7.61
C THR A 162 30.14 -4.40 6.19
N GLN A 163 29.99 -3.44 5.30
CA GLN A 163 30.45 -3.52 3.94
C GLN A 163 31.18 -2.22 3.57
N THR A 164 32.29 -2.38 2.87
CA THR A 164 32.97 -1.30 2.14
C THR A 164 32.90 -1.63 0.65
N ALA A 165 32.32 -0.76 -0.16
CA ALA A 165 32.33 -0.91 -1.62
C ALA A 165 33.27 0.10 -2.28
N GLN A 166 33.83 -0.26 -3.44
CA GLN A 166 34.65 0.66 -4.22
C GLN A 166 33.81 1.90 -4.60
N GLN A 167 34.44 3.07 -4.56
CA GLN A 167 33.82 4.38 -4.81
C GLN A 167 32.76 4.82 -3.78
N MET A 168 32.49 4.04 -2.71
CA MET A 168 31.62 4.51 -1.63
C MET A 168 32.14 5.78 -0.97
N ASN A 169 33.46 6.02 -0.99
CA ASN A 169 34.07 7.26 -0.53
C ASN A 169 33.55 8.53 -1.24
N GLN A 170 32.94 8.40 -2.43
CA GLN A 170 32.32 9.51 -3.16
C GLN A 170 30.94 9.90 -2.58
N PHE A 171 30.22 8.93 -2.03
CA PHE A 171 28.88 9.10 -1.48
C PHE A 171 28.90 9.20 0.05
N ASP A 172 29.91 8.61 0.66
CA ASP A 172 30.10 8.54 2.09
C ASP A 172 31.59 8.60 2.48
N PRO A 173 32.07 9.67 3.16
CA PRO A 173 33.49 9.88 3.43
C PRO A 173 34.24 8.74 4.12
N ASP A 174 33.57 7.91 4.93
CA ASP A 174 34.18 6.73 5.59
C ASP A 174 34.01 5.42 4.81
N ALA A 175 33.26 5.47 3.70
CA ALA A 175 32.99 4.35 2.80
C ALA A 175 32.44 3.08 3.49
N GLN A 176 31.84 3.21 4.68
CA GLN A 176 31.28 2.10 5.45
C GLN A 176 29.76 2.16 5.50
N VAL A 177 29.14 1.00 5.34
CA VAL A 177 27.71 0.80 5.57
C VAL A 177 27.54 -0.47 6.38
N SER A 178 26.61 -0.42 7.32
CA SER A 178 26.21 -1.56 8.13
C SER A 178 24.95 -2.20 7.58
N TRP A 179 24.79 -3.51 7.72
CA TRP A 179 23.59 -4.22 7.28
C TRP A 179 23.09 -5.17 8.35
N VAL A 180 21.80 -5.49 8.28
CA VAL A 180 21.19 -6.58 9.02
C VAL A 180 20.47 -7.51 8.04
N ARG A 181 20.56 -8.82 8.28
CA ARG A 181 19.71 -9.83 7.66
C ARG A 181 18.82 -10.41 8.74
N VAL A 182 17.51 -10.21 8.59
CA VAL A 182 16.48 -10.79 9.44
C VAL A 182 15.97 -12.06 8.78
N ARG A 183 15.98 -13.16 9.53
CA ARG A 183 15.65 -14.50 9.02
C ARG A 183 14.66 -15.20 9.94
N PRO A 184 13.63 -15.90 9.43
CA PRO A 184 12.82 -16.82 10.23
C PRO A 184 13.70 -17.82 10.98
N ALA A 185 13.30 -18.25 12.18
CA ALA A 185 14.14 -19.13 13.00
C ALA A 185 14.47 -20.50 12.35
N SER A 186 13.69 -20.92 11.36
CA SER A 186 13.92 -22.14 10.59
C SER A 186 13.59 -21.92 9.11
N ASN A 187 14.19 -22.72 8.25
CA ASN A 187 13.81 -22.76 6.83
C ASN A 187 12.32 -23.15 6.72
N THR A 188 11.63 -22.53 5.78
CA THR A 188 10.18 -22.70 5.59
C THR A 188 9.82 -22.54 4.12
N ALA A 189 8.72 -23.15 3.70
CA ALA A 189 8.18 -22.99 2.35
C ALA A 189 7.31 -21.72 2.21
N SER A 190 6.82 -21.19 3.34
CA SER A 190 6.04 -19.97 3.36
C SER A 190 6.49 -19.08 4.51
N ALA A 191 6.66 -17.80 4.22
CA ALA A 191 7.08 -16.81 5.20
C ALA A 191 6.34 -15.50 4.98
N GLN A 192 6.14 -14.77 6.07
CA GLN A 192 5.71 -13.39 6.03
C GLN A 192 6.72 -12.54 6.77
N PHE A 193 7.12 -11.44 6.14
CA PHE A 193 7.80 -10.37 6.84
C PHE A 193 6.83 -9.20 6.97
N LEU A 194 6.76 -8.63 8.17
CA LEU A 194 6.03 -7.39 8.40
C LEU A 194 6.93 -6.52 9.27
N ASN A 195 7.42 -5.44 8.67
CA ASN A 195 8.37 -4.54 9.30
C ASN A 195 7.78 -3.13 9.35
N ALA A 196 7.88 -2.47 10.50
CA ALA A 196 7.61 -1.04 10.61
C ALA A 196 8.91 -0.26 10.66
N LEU A 197 9.05 0.69 9.74
CA LEU A 197 10.22 1.54 9.58
C LEU A 197 9.88 2.91 10.18
N VAL A 198 10.52 3.25 11.30
CA VAL A 198 10.24 4.44 12.11
C VAL A 198 11.47 5.36 12.11
N PRO A 199 11.49 6.38 11.25
CA PRO A 199 12.48 7.45 11.28
C PRO A 199 12.44 8.21 12.62
N LEU A 200 13.58 8.35 13.30
CA LEU A 200 13.75 9.17 14.50
C LEU A 200 15.17 9.74 14.67
N ALA A 201 15.34 10.75 15.53
CA ALA A 201 16.67 11.14 15.97
C ALA A 201 17.31 10.05 16.86
N ALA A 202 18.61 9.80 16.71
CA ALA A 202 19.33 8.79 17.48
C ALA A 202 19.22 9.00 19.00
N ALA A 203 19.27 10.26 19.45
CA ALA A 203 19.09 10.62 20.85
C ALA A 203 17.69 10.31 21.41
N GLN A 204 16.70 10.09 20.52
CA GLN A 204 15.32 9.76 20.89
C GLN A 204 15.03 8.26 20.81
N TRP A 205 16.05 7.41 20.66
CA TRP A 205 15.88 5.95 20.53
C TRP A 205 15.05 5.32 21.65
N ALA A 206 15.28 5.75 22.89
CA ALA A 206 14.53 5.28 24.06
C ALA A 206 13.04 5.69 24.02
N SER A 207 12.69 6.75 23.31
CA SER A 207 11.33 7.28 23.15
C SER A 207 10.77 7.05 21.74
N ARG A 208 11.29 6.05 21.01
CA ARG A 208 10.79 5.68 19.68
C ARG A 208 9.30 5.33 19.73
N THR A 209 8.57 5.62 18.65
CA THR A 209 7.15 5.27 18.53
C THR A 209 6.95 3.77 18.71
N PRO A 210 6.16 3.31 19.69
CA PRO A 210 5.90 1.89 19.89
C PRO A 210 5.09 1.34 18.70
N VAL A 211 5.43 0.11 18.28
CA VAL A 211 4.70 -0.61 17.25
C VAL A 211 4.54 -2.07 17.68
N ASN A 212 3.29 -2.52 17.73
CA ASN A 212 2.89 -3.86 18.13
C ASN A 212 2.24 -4.61 16.96
N ARG A 213 2.07 -5.92 17.11
CA ARG A 213 1.27 -6.73 16.19
C ARG A 213 -0.21 -6.36 16.33
N LEU A 214 -0.96 -6.45 15.24
CA LEU A 214 -2.43 -6.37 15.32
C LEU A 214 -3.03 -7.59 16.02
N ASP A 215 -2.47 -8.76 15.75
CA ASP A 215 -2.89 -10.05 16.28
C ASP A 215 -1.67 -10.91 16.57
N ASP A 216 -1.55 -11.43 17.80
CA ASP A 216 -0.43 -12.28 18.19
C ASP A 216 -0.53 -13.71 17.62
N ASN A 217 -1.73 -14.15 17.22
CA ASN A 217 -1.94 -15.44 16.58
C ASN A 217 -1.72 -15.38 15.07
N ASP A 218 -1.74 -14.18 14.48
CA ASP A 218 -1.57 -13.92 13.06
C ASP A 218 -0.62 -12.74 12.84
N VAL A 219 0.65 -12.98 13.17
CA VAL A 219 1.68 -11.95 13.32
C VAL A 219 1.96 -11.12 12.06
N GLY A 220 1.60 -11.63 10.89
CA GLY A 220 1.74 -10.96 9.59
C GLY A 220 0.47 -10.26 9.09
N ALA A 221 -0.62 -10.31 9.86
CA ALA A 221 -1.90 -9.71 9.48
C ALA A 221 -1.89 -8.18 9.55
N GLY A 222 -1.08 -7.58 10.42
CA GLY A 222 -1.20 -6.16 10.70
C GLY A 222 -0.34 -5.63 11.83
N ALA A 223 -0.43 -4.32 12.05
CA ALA A 223 0.34 -3.59 13.04
C ALA A 223 -0.54 -2.60 13.81
N VAL A 224 -0.19 -2.35 15.08
CA VAL A 224 -0.72 -1.24 15.88
C VAL A 224 0.41 -0.26 16.14
N VAL A 225 0.31 0.95 15.59
CA VAL A 225 1.30 2.01 15.71
C VAL A 225 0.85 3.00 16.77
N SER A 226 1.76 3.33 17.70
CA SER A 226 1.53 4.26 18.80
C SER A 226 0.33 3.85 19.69
N PRO A 227 0.28 2.60 20.19
CA PRO A 227 -0.81 2.12 21.02
C PRO A 227 -1.08 3.01 22.24
N GLY A 228 -2.36 3.27 22.53
CA GLY A 228 -2.81 4.10 23.64
C GLY A 228 -2.53 5.60 23.51
N SER A 229 -1.98 6.05 22.38
CA SER A 229 -1.72 7.48 22.15
C SER A 229 -2.97 8.24 21.70
N SER A 230 -2.86 9.56 21.56
CA SER A 230 -3.94 10.39 21.01
C SER A 230 -4.28 10.07 19.55
N LEU A 231 -3.46 9.26 18.88
CA LEU A 231 -3.72 8.73 17.55
C LEU A 231 -3.01 7.38 17.40
N GLU A 232 -3.65 6.34 17.93
CA GLU A 232 -3.29 4.96 17.67
C GLU A 232 -3.76 4.59 16.26
N GLU A 233 -2.89 4.01 15.42
CA GLU A 233 -3.25 3.56 14.07
C GLU A 233 -3.14 2.04 13.98
N ARG A 234 -4.25 1.37 13.66
CA ARG A 234 -4.33 -0.08 13.49
C ARG A 234 -4.41 -0.41 12.00
N TRP A 235 -3.42 -1.11 11.50
CA TRP A 235 -3.29 -1.53 10.11
C TRP A 235 -3.60 -3.00 9.97
N ILE A 236 -4.38 -3.36 8.94
CA ILE A 236 -4.69 -4.73 8.56
C ILE A 236 -4.41 -4.93 7.07
N PHE A 237 -3.83 -6.07 6.71
CA PHE A 237 -3.49 -6.45 5.34
C PHE A 237 -4.21 -7.73 4.95
N ALA A 238 -4.91 -7.70 3.82
CA ALA A 238 -5.37 -8.89 3.15
C ALA A 238 -4.28 -9.45 2.24
N ARG A 239 -4.40 -10.73 1.91
CA ARG A 239 -3.59 -11.35 0.86
C ARG A 239 -4.18 -10.99 -0.50
N ALA A 240 -3.35 -10.62 -1.47
CA ALA A 240 -3.85 -10.29 -2.80
C ALA A 240 -4.56 -11.51 -3.43
N GLY A 241 -5.74 -11.27 -4.01
CA GLY A 241 -6.62 -12.31 -4.55
C GLY A 241 -7.53 -13.00 -3.51
N THR A 242 -7.50 -12.59 -2.23
CA THR A 242 -8.43 -13.10 -1.22
C THR A 242 -9.57 -12.12 -0.93
N PRO A 243 -10.76 -12.57 -0.48
CA PRO A 243 -11.91 -11.70 -0.24
C PRO A 243 -11.74 -10.69 0.91
N GLY A 244 -10.77 -10.88 1.80
CA GLY A 244 -10.61 -10.06 2.99
C GLY A 244 -9.70 -10.67 4.04
N LYS A 245 -9.69 -10.08 5.23
CA LYS A 245 -8.93 -10.51 6.41
C LYS A 245 -9.66 -10.10 7.69
N ALA A 246 -9.70 -10.99 8.67
CA ALA A 246 -10.03 -10.64 10.05
C ALA A 246 -8.80 -10.91 10.92
N ALA A 247 -8.42 -9.94 11.75
CA ALA A 247 -7.30 -10.06 12.68
C ALA A 247 -7.44 -9.02 13.79
N GLY A 248 -7.14 -9.42 15.03
CA GLY A 248 -7.44 -8.59 16.20
C GLY A 248 -8.93 -8.26 16.26
N ASP A 249 -9.27 -6.98 16.33
CA ASP A 249 -10.66 -6.51 16.31
C ASP A 249 -11.11 -5.95 14.95
N LEU A 250 -10.26 -6.00 13.93
CA LEU A 250 -10.53 -5.46 12.61
C LEU A 250 -11.00 -6.54 11.64
N VAL A 251 -11.93 -6.15 10.76
CA VAL A 251 -12.37 -6.95 9.61
C VAL A 251 -12.23 -6.09 8.36
N LEU A 252 -11.45 -6.57 7.40
CA LEU A 252 -11.22 -5.99 6.09
C LEU A 252 -11.89 -6.87 5.03
N ILE A 253 -12.63 -6.28 4.10
CA ILE A 253 -13.29 -6.98 3.00
C ILE A 253 -12.97 -6.23 1.70
N GLY A 254 -12.66 -6.94 0.63
CA GLY A 254 -12.46 -6.42 -0.73
C GLY A 254 -11.16 -5.63 -0.97
N SER A 255 -10.65 -4.93 0.04
CA SER A 255 -9.47 -4.07 -0.07
C SER A 255 -8.17 -4.82 0.28
N GLN A 256 -7.05 -4.36 -0.27
CA GLN A 256 -5.74 -4.98 -0.01
C GLN A 256 -5.18 -4.64 1.38
N ALA A 257 -5.45 -3.42 1.83
CA ALA A 257 -5.09 -2.95 3.15
C ALA A 257 -6.16 -1.99 3.66
N GLY A 258 -6.26 -1.90 4.98
CA GLY A 258 -7.10 -0.93 5.64
C GLY A 258 -6.44 -0.43 6.93
N MET A 259 -6.87 0.74 7.37
CA MET A 259 -6.41 1.34 8.62
C MET A 259 -7.59 1.92 9.39
N ALA A 260 -7.61 1.69 10.69
CA ALA A 260 -8.52 2.33 11.63
C ALA A 260 -7.69 3.06 12.69
N ALA A 261 -7.93 4.35 12.87
CA ALA A 261 -7.27 5.12 13.91
C ALA A 261 -8.22 5.46 15.06
N ARG A 262 -7.67 5.41 16.27
CA ARG A 262 -8.38 5.71 17.51
C ARG A 262 -7.70 6.82 18.28
N ASP A 263 -8.49 7.60 19.01
CA ASP A 263 -7.96 8.51 20.02
C ASP A 263 -7.59 7.75 21.31
N ALA A 264 -7.08 8.48 22.30
CA ALA A 264 -6.68 7.92 23.59
C ALA A 264 -7.87 7.32 24.40
N ALA A 265 -9.11 7.67 24.05
CA ALA A 265 -10.32 7.09 24.65
C ALA A 265 -10.80 5.84 23.89
N GLY A 266 -10.13 5.46 22.80
CA GLY A 266 -10.51 4.33 21.95
C GLY A 266 -11.60 4.65 20.93
N SER A 267 -12.00 5.91 20.78
CA SER A 267 -13.01 6.31 19.80
C SER A 267 -12.41 6.35 18.39
N PRO A 268 -13.08 5.85 17.35
CA PRO A 268 -12.61 5.97 15.98
C PRO A 268 -12.58 7.45 15.56
N VAL A 269 -11.43 7.88 15.04
CA VAL A 269 -11.23 9.26 14.56
C VAL A 269 -10.84 9.32 13.08
N ARG A 270 -10.44 8.19 12.51
CA ARG A 270 -10.00 8.07 11.12
C ARG A 270 -10.14 6.63 10.64
N ALA A 271 -10.42 6.47 9.35
CA ALA A 271 -10.30 5.19 8.65
C ALA A 271 -9.76 5.40 7.24
N ALA A 272 -9.04 4.42 6.71
CA ALA A 272 -8.57 4.41 5.33
C ALA A 272 -8.71 3.02 4.70
N LEU A 273 -8.92 2.98 3.39
CA LEU A 273 -8.97 1.80 2.54
C LEU A 273 -8.10 1.98 1.30
N PHE A 274 -7.45 0.89 0.89
CA PHE A 274 -6.67 0.81 -0.33
C PHE A 274 -7.28 -0.26 -1.24
N GLY A 275 -8.18 0.19 -2.11
CA GLY A 275 -9.05 -0.59 -2.97
C GLY A 275 -10.52 -0.54 -2.53
N PRO A 276 -11.47 -0.88 -3.42
CA PRO A 276 -12.88 -1.03 -3.08
C PRO A 276 -13.07 -2.06 -1.97
N GLY A 277 -14.11 -1.87 -1.14
CA GLY A 277 -14.39 -2.76 -0.03
C GLY A 277 -14.80 -2.03 1.23
N SER A 278 -14.46 -2.61 2.37
CA SER A 278 -14.84 -2.09 3.67
C SER A 278 -13.88 -2.47 4.78
N ILE A 279 -13.79 -1.61 5.80
CA ILE A 279 -13.12 -1.88 7.06
C ILE A 279 -14.10 -1.64 8.20
N ALA A 280 -14.16 -2.61 9.10
CA ALA A 280 -14.96 -2.58 10.31
C ALA A 280 -14.09 -2.88 11.53
N ASP A 281 -14.52 -2.40 12.69
CA ASP A 281 -13.96 -2.81 13.98
C ASP A 281 -14.99 -3.55 14.84
N GLN A 282 -14.65 -3.84 16.10
CA GLN A 282 -15.48 -4.64 17.00
C GLN A 282 -15.80 -6.01 16.40
N SER A 283 -14.79 -6.64 15.78
CA SER A 283 -14.92 -7.93 15.09
C SER A 283 -16.00 -7.92 14.00
N GLY A 284 -16.18 -6.77 13.34
CA GLY A 284 -17.18 -6.56 12.28
C GLY A 284 -18.49 -5.92 12.76
N GLY A 285 -18.66 -5.71 14.07
CA GLY A 285 -19.87 -5.13 14.65
C GLY A 285 -20.11 -3.66 14.27
N ARG A 286 -19.06 -2.93 13.88
CA ARG A 286 -19.18 -1.53 13.44
C ARG A 286 -18.37 -1.28 12.18
N MET A 287 -19.09 -0.95 11.10
CA MET A 287 -18.49 -0.44 9.87
C MET A 287 -17.82 0.91 10.12
N LEU A 288 -16.56 1.07 9.73
CA LEU A 288 -15.83 2.33 9.87
C LEU A 288 -15.77 3.12 8.57
N LEU A 289 -15.49 2.43 7.46
CA LEU A 289 -15.42 3.01 6.13
C LEU A 289 -15.72 1.94 5.08
N SER A 290 -16.48 2.28 4.06
CA SER A 290 -16.70 1.45 2.88
C SER A 290 -16.81 2.29 1.62
N THR A 291 -16.42 1.72 0.48
CA THR A 291 -16.55 2.30 -0.85
C THR A 291 -16.61 1.18 -1.90
N GLN A 292 -17.31 1.40 -2.99
CA GLN A 292 -17.36 0.50 -4.15
C GLN A 292 -16.40 0.95 -5.26
N SER A 293 -15.96 2.21 -5.25
CA SER A 293 -15.26 2.81 -6.39
C SER A 293 -13.81 3.22 -6.11
N ALA A 294 -13.45 3.56 -4.86
CA ALA A 294 -12.17 4.21 -4.63
C ALA A 294 -10.97 3.25 -4.70
N SER A 295 -9.92 3.64 -5.42
CA SER A 295 -8.62 2.95 -5.37
C SER A 295 -7.90 3.23 -4.06
N ALA A 296 -8.12 4.41 -3.48
CA ALA A 296 -7.77 4.74 -2.11
C ALA A 296 -8.77 5.77 -1.59
N ILE A 297 -9.15 5.62 -0.32
CA ILE A 297 -10.00 6.57 0.37
C ILE A 297 -9.59 6.65 1.84
N GLU A 298 -9.69 7.85 2.38
CA GLU A 298 -9.51 8.12 3.79
C GLU A 298 -10.61 9.05 4.26
N ALA A 299 -11.17 8.75 5.43
CA ALA A 299 -12.13 9.59 6.13
C ALA A 299 -11.57 9.95 7.52
N LYS A 300 -11.53 11.24 7.84
CA LYS A 300 -11.02 11.79 9.09
C LYS A 300 -12.04 12.75 9.69
N LEU A 301 -12.40 12.55 10.95
CA LEU A 301 -13.23 13.50 11.67
C LEU A 301 -12.37 14.66 12.20
N ALA A 302 -12.70 15.89 11.80
CA ALA A 302 -12.05 17.12 12.25
C ALA A 302 -13.13 18.06 12.82
N GLY A 303 -13.33 18.03 14.14
CA GLY A 303 -14.47 18.69 14.76
C GLY A 303 -15.77 18.05 14.27
N ALA A 304 -16.69 18.86 13.73
CA ALA A 304 -17.94 18.40 13.14
C ALA A 304 -17.86 18.15 11.61
N THR A 305 -16.67 18.23 11.01
CA THR A 305 -16.49 18.00 9.58
C THR A 305 -15.83 16.66 9.33
N LEU A 306 -16.46 15.81 8.53
CA LEU A 306 -15.81 14.63 7.96
C LEU A 306 -14.99 15.05 6.73
N SER A 307 -13.67 15.05 6.89
CA SER A 307 -12.75 15.31 5.77
C SER A 307 -12.44 13.99 5.08
N VAL A 308 -12.82 13.88 3.81
CA VAL A 308 -12.61 12.71 2.97
C VAL A 308 -11.62 13.06 1.87
N THR A 309 -10.60 12.22 1.68
CA THR A 309 -9.66 12.35 0.56
C THR A 309 -9.43 11.02 -0.11
N GLY A 310 -9.14 11.02 -1.42
CA GLY A 310 -8.91 9.78 -2.15
C GLY A 310 -9.00 9.94 -3.67
N ASN A 311 -8.89 8.81 -4.37
CA ASN A 311 -8.86 8.77 -5.83
C ASN A 311 -9.40 7.46 -6.43
N PRO A 312 -10.27 7.52 -7.46
CA PRO A 312 -11.38 8.46 -7.54
C PRO A 312 -12.40 8.12 -6.44
N VAL A 313 -13.03 9.10 -5.79
CA VAL A 313 -14.08 8.83 -4.79
C VAL A 313 -15.44 9.18 -5.41
N ARG A 314 -16.24 8.16 -5.72
CA ARG A 314 -17.60 8.34 -6.25
C ARG A 314 -18.68 8.01 -5.23
N ASP A 315 -18.33 7.19 -4.23
CA ASP A 315 -19.22 6.75 -3.18
C ASP A 315 -18.43 6.44 -1.91
N PHE A 316 -19.06 6.64 -0.75
CA PHE A 316 -18.59 6.06 0.51
C PHE A 316 -19.69 5.99 1.57
N GLN A 317 -19.48 5.14 2.55
CA GLN A 317 -20.10 5.24 3.88
C GLN A 317 -19.01 5.30 4.95
N ALA A 318 -19.15 6.20 5.92
CA ALA A 318 -18.15 6.37 6.98
C ALA A 318 -18.81 6.58 8.35
N TYR A 319 -18.27 5.93 9.38
CA TYR A 319 -18.71 6.13 10.76
C TYR A 319 -18.15 7.44 11.32
N ALA A 320 -19.04 8.40 11.54
CA ALA A 320 -18.70 9.73 12.04
C ALA A 320 -19.92 10.35 12.76
N PRO A 321 -20.29 9.86 13.96
CA PRO A 321 -21.51 10.27 14.65
C PRO A 321 -21.56 11.75 15.07
N GLY A 322 -20.41 12.43 15.12
CA GLY A 322 -20.32 13.87 15.38
C GLY A 322 -20.27 14.75 14.13
N ALA A 323 -20.32 14.18 12.93
CA ALA A 323 -20.22 14.96 11.70
C ALA A 323 -21.55 15.63 11.33
N SER A 324 -21.48 16.88 10.91
CA SER A 324 -22.58 17.66 10.34
C SER A 324 -22.23 18.28 8.99
N ALA A 325 -20.99 18.09 8.53
CA ALA A 325 -20.50 18.56 7.25
C ALA A 325 -19.49 17.57 6.65
N VAL A 326 -19.34 17.60 5.33
CA VAL A 326 -18.39 16.77 4.59
C VAL A 326 -17.59 17.62 3.63
N THR A 327 -16.29 17.39 3.56
CA THR A 327 -15.45 17.84 2.44
C THR A 327 -14.88 16.63 1.72
N LEU A 328 -14.99 16.57 0.41
CA LEU A 328 -14.33 15.59 -0.44
C LEU A 328 -13.21 16.26 -1.23
N ASN A 329 -11.96 15.79 -1.04
CA ASN A 329 -10.77 16.39 -1.65
C ASN A 329 -10.70 17.92 -1.46
N GLY A 330 -11.08 18.38 -0.27
CA GLY A 330 -11.11 19.81 0.11
C GLY A 330 -12.35 20.58 -0.34
N VAL A 331 -13.26 19.97 -1.10
CA VAL A 331 -14.49 20.62 -1.60
C VAL A 331 -15.69 20.17 -0.78
N SER A 332 -16.53 21.10 -0.32
CA SER A 332 -17.77 20.76 0.39
C SER A 332 -18.74 19.98 -0.50
N VAL A 333 -19.33 18.92 0.04
CA VAL A 333 -20.31 18.08 -0.67
C VAL A 333 -21.53 17.78 0.19
N SER A 334 -22.67 17.52 -0.46
CA SER A 334 -23.88 17.04 0.21
C SER A 334 -23.77 15.54 0.50
N ALA A 335 -24.13 15.15 1.72
CA ALA A 335 -24.15 13.76 2.18
C ALA A 335 -25.37 13.52 3.09
N THR A 336 -25.74 12.26 3.27
CA THR A 336 -26.79 11.85 4.22
C THR A 336 -26.16 11.50 5.56
N PHE A 337 -26.72 12.02 6.65
CA PHE A 337 -26.29 11.75 8.02
C PHE A 337 -27.38 10.94 8.73
N ALA A 338 -27.14 9.66 9.00
CA ALA A 338 -28.13 8.78 9.62
C ALA A 338 -27.46 7.69 10.47
N GLY A 339 -27.95 7.46 11.69
CA GLY A 339 -27.46 6.37 12.55
C GLY A 339 -25.97 6.44 12.89
N GLY A 340 -25.37 7.63 12.88
CA GLY A 340 -23.93 7.84 13.10
C GLY A 340 -23.05 7.58 11.87
N LEU A 341 -23.65 7.26 10.72
CA LEU A 341 -22.98 7.09 9.43
C LEU A 341 -23.20 8.33 8.54
N VAL A 342 -22.19 8.60 7.73
CA VAL A 342 -22.21 9.59 6.65
C VAL A 342 -22.15 8.84 5.32
N THR A 343 -23.13 9.07 4.44
CA THR A 343 -23.23 8.42 3.13
C THR A 343 -23.12 9.45 2.01
N TYR A 344 -22.22 9.19 1.06
CA TYR A 344 -22.03 9.97 -0.17
C TYR A 344 -22.17 9.06 -1.40
N PRO A 345 -22.85 9.52 -2.47
CA PRO A 345 -23.62 10.77 -2.56
C PRO A 345 -24.83 10.77 -1.61
N ALA A 346 -25.40 11.95 -1.35
CA ALA A 346 -26.60 12.06 -0.53
C ALA A 346 -27.74 11.22 -1.11
N VAL A 347 -28.35 10.38 -0.29
CA VAL A 347 -29.58 9.64 -0.63
C VAL A 347 -30.73 10.63 -0.60
N ILE A 348 -31.31 10.89 -1.77
CA ILE A 348 -32.53 11.69 -1.90
C ILE A 348 -33.69 10.77 -1.53
N ALA A 349 -34.34 11.03 -0.39
CA ALA A 349 -35.57 10.32 -0.04
C ALA A 349 -36.62 10.56 -1.15
N PRO A 350 -37.38 9.53 -1.58
CA PRO A 350 -38.49 9.73 -2.49
C PRO A 350 -39.45 10.79 -1.90
N PRO A 351 -40.04 11.68 -2.71
CA PRO A 351 -41.07 12.57 -2.22
C PRO A 351 -42.17 11.74 -1.55
N PRO A 352 -42.73 12.18 -0.41
CA PRO A 352 -43.86 11.49 0.20
C PRO A 352 -44.97 11.34 -0.85
N PRO A 353 -45.68 10.19 -0.89
CA PRO A 353 -46.83 10.04 -1.78
C PRO A 353 -47.75 11.27 -1.61
N PRO A 354 -48.31 11.83 -2.70
CA PRO A 354 -49.34 12.86 -2.56
C PRO A 354 -50.37 12.35 -1.57
N GLY A 355 -50.55 13.08 -0.46
CA GLY A 355 -51.55 12.73 0.53
C GLY A 355 -52.87 12.58 -0.18
N ASP A 356 -53.44 11.37 -0.13
CA ASP A 356 -54.81 11.14 -0.57
C ASP A 356 -55.68 12.00 0.34
N ALA A 357 -56.04 13.19 -0.16
CA ALA A 357 -57.01 14.05 0.45
C ALA A 357 -58.35 13.35 0.25
N GLY A 358 -58.60 12.35 1.10
CA GLY A 358 -59.80 11.55 1.09
C GLY A 358 -60.99 12.48 0.90
N THR A 359 -61.71 12.30 -0.20
CA THR A 359 -63.01 12.91 -0.40
C THR A 359 -63.87 12.60 0.83
N PRO A 360 -64.49 13.59 1.48
CA PRO A 360 -65.40 13.33 2.59
C PRO A 360 -66.52 12.43 2.09
N ASP A 361 -66.57 11.21 2.61
CA ASP A 361 -67.65 10.27 2.32
C ASP A 361 -68.93 10.80 2.98
N ALA A 362 -69.80 11.39 2.16
CA ALA A 362 -71.12 11.78 2.56
C ALA A 362 -71.94 10.50 2.68
N GLY A 363 -72.06 10.00 3.91
CA GLY A 363 -72.76 8.76 4.21
C GLY A 363 -74.15 8.69 3.58
N ALA A 364 -74.42 7.55 2.95
CA ALA A 364 -75.77 7.05 2.74
C ALA A 364 -75.90 5.75 3.55
N LEU A 365 -76.77 5.79 4.54
CA LEU A 365 -77.33 4.61 5.20
C LEU A 365 -78.17 3.86 4.18
N ASP A 366 -77.92 2.57 3.97
CA ASP A 366 -79.02 1.67 3.65
C ASP A 366 -78.76 0.22 4.07
N ALA A 367 -79.87 -0.45 4.37
CA ALA A 367 -80.02 -1.67 5.13
C ALA A 367 -80.14 -2.94 4.26
N GLY A 368 -79.93 -4.11 4.88
CA GLY A 368 -80.18 -5.45 4.33
C GLY A 368 -79.04 -5.97 3.44
N ASP A 369 -78.76 -7.26 3.31
CA ASP A 369 -79.57 -8.45 3.50
C ASP A 369 -78.64 -9.66 3.70
N ALA A 370 -79.18 -10.72 4.28
CA ALA A 370 -78.54 -11.99 4.54
C ALA A 370 -78.29 -12.78 3.24
N GLY A 371 -77.15 -13.49 3.18
CA GLY A 371 -76.88 -14.47 2.13
C GLY A 371 -75.59 -15.26 2.37
N THR A 372 -75.72 -16.46 2.92
CA THR A 372 -74.75 -17.58 2.76
C THR A 372 -75.18 -18.46 1.57
N PRO A 373 -74.42 -19.50 1.15
CA PRO A 373 -72.99 -19.64 0.81
C PRO A 373 -72.81 -20.29 -0.60
N ASP A 374 -71.61 -20.35 -1.20
CA ASP A 374 -71.10 -21.61 -1.81
C ASP A 374 -69.64 -21.56 -2.31
N ALA A 375 -69.12 -22.78 -2.46
CA ALA A 375 -67.82 -23.32 -2.78
C ALA A 375 -67.18 -22.87 -4.12
N GLY A 376 -65.85 -23.00 -4.16
CA GLY A 376 -65.07 -22.90 -5.40
C GLY A 376 -63.62 -23.32 -5.21
N VAL A 377 -63.31 -24.51 -5.71
CA VAL A 377 -62.00 -25.17 -5.84
C VAL A 377 -60.91 -24.26 -6.40
N LEU A 378 -59.67 -24.38 -5.90
CA LEU A 378 -58.48 -23.93 -6.62
C LEU A 378 -57.43 -25.04 -6.72
N ASP A 379 -56.91 -25.09 -7.94
CA ASP A 379 -56.21 -26.14 -8.66
C ASP A 379 -54.70 -26.16 -8.37
N ALA A 380 -54.11 -27.35 -8.49
CA ALA A 380 -52.68 -27.61 -8.30
C ALA A 380 -51.96 -27.53 -9.65
N GLY A 381 -51.30 -26.40 -9.91
CA GLY A 381 -50.43 -26.22 -11.07
C GLY A 381 -49.03 -26.77 -10.83
N VAL A 382 -48.71 -27.85 -11.54
CA VAL A 382 -47.35 -28.40 -11.77
C VAL A 382 -46.58 -27.47 -12.71
N ALA A 383 -45.28 -27.26 -12.47
CA ALA A 383 -44.38 -26.57 -13.40
C ALA A 383 -43.26 -27.52 -13.86
N ASP A 384 -43.08 -27.53 -15.19
CA ASP A 384 -42.24 -28.42 -15.98
C ASP A 384 -40.73 -28.23 -15.80
N GLY A 385 -40.01 -29.35 -15.94
CA GLY A 385 -38.55 -29.41 -16.04
C GLY A 385 -38.07 -29.19 -17.47
N GLY A 386 -37.07 -28.31 -17.62
CA GLY A 386 -36.25 -28.15 -18.82
C GLY A 386 -34.78 -28.42 -18.50
N SER A 387 -34.21 -29.40 -19.20
CA SER A 387 -32.81 -29.82 -19.19
C SER A 387 -31.88 -28.80 -19.86
N ALA A 388 -30.67 -28.62 -19.31
CA ALA A 388 -29.58 -27.86 -19.92
C ALA A 388 -28.60 -28.81 -20.63
N ASP A 389 -28.40 -28.58 -21.93
CA ASP A 389 -27.46 -29.30 -22.79
C ASP A 389 -26.00 -28.85 -22.55
N SER A 390 -25.13 -29.86 -22.55
CA SER A 390 -23.67 -29.78 -22.49
C SER A 390 -23.05 -29.53 -23.86
N GLY A 391 -22.14 -28.56 -23.98
CA GLY A 391 -21.40 -28.29 -25.22
C GLY A 391 -19.93 -27.92 -25.00
N HIS A 392 -19.07 -28.93 -25.07
CA HIS A 392 -17.66 -28.90 -25.49
C HIS A 392 -17.47 -30.14 -26.38
N PRO A 393 -16.51 -30.28 -27.34
CA PRO A 393 -15.18 -29.64 -27.41
C PRO A 393 -14.60 -29.38 -28.84
N GLY A 394 -13.37 -28.84 -28.91
CA GLY A 394 -12.40 -29.00 -30.02
C GLY A 394 -12.65 -28.14 -31.27
N ASP A 395 -11.69 -27.71 -32.08
CA ASP A 395 -10.25 -28.01 -32.24
C ASP A 395 -9.69 -26.91 -33.19
N LEU A 396 -8.37 -26.86 -33.38
CA LEU A 396 -7.63 -26.35 -34.58
C LEU A 396 -6.33 -25.61 -34.19
N CYS A 397 -5.26 -26.41 -34.19
CA CYS A 397 -3.88 -26.01 -34.33
C CYS A 397 -3.59 -25.32 -35.68
N GLY A 398 -2.51 -24.55 -35.75
CA GLY A 398 -1.90 -24.20 -37.04
C GLY A 398 -0.75 -23.18 -36.92
N ASN A 399 0.48 -23.69 -36.92
CA ASN A 399 1.75 -23.01 -37.21
C ASN A 399 1.67 -21.54 -37.66
N CYS A 400 2.33 -20.64 -36.93
CA CYS A 400 3.00 -19.46 -37.49
C CYS A 400 4.24 -19.12 -36.67
N GLN A 401 5.40 -19.46 -37.24
CA GLN A 401 6.72 -18.95 -36.88
C GLN A 401 6.87 -17.54 -37.48
N PRO A 402 7.34 -16.50 -36.77
CA PRO A 402 7.70 -15.24 -37.42
C PRO A 402 9.18 -15.24 -37.83
N PRO A 403 9.52 -14.69 -39.01
CA PRO A 403 10.88 -14.62 -39.54
C PRO A 403 11.69 -13.48 -38.92
N SER A 404 13.01 -13.65 -39.02
CA SER A 404 14.03 -12.63 -38.82
C SER A 404 14.24 -11.80 -40.09
N ASP A 405 14.04 -10.49 -40.03
CA ASP A 405 14.75 -9.53 -40.87
C ASP A 405 14.73 -8.11 -40.24
N GLY A 406 15.84 -7.41 -40.44
CA GLY A 406 16.04 -6.03 -40.01
C GLY A 406 15.66 -5.03 -41.11
N GLY A 407 15.17 -3.87 -40.71
CA GLY A 407 14.92 -2.73 -41.60
C GLY A 407 14.49 -1.49 -40.81
N ALA A 408 14.98 -0.33 -41.22
CA ALA A 408 14.96 0.94 -40.49
C ALA A 408 13.58 1.64 -40.46
N ASN A 409 13.28 2.32 -39.34
CA ASN A 409 12.10 3.19 -39.18
C ASN A 409 12.27 4.54 -39.91
N PRO A 410 11.22 5.07 -40.59
CA PRO A 410 11.13 6.48 -40.96
C PRO A 410 10.59 7.35 -39.80
N PRO A 411 10.84 8.67 -39.79
CA PRO A 411 10.55 9.57 -38.68
C PRO A 411 9.06 9.93 -38.57
N LEU A 412 8.59 10.08 -37.33
CA LEU A 412 7.22 10.51 -37.01
C LEU A 412 7.04 12.02 -37.26
N ASP A 413 6.03 12.32 -38.08
CA ASP A 413 5.54 13.65 -38.44
C ASP A 413 4.69 14.27 -37.32
N ALA A 414 4.89 15.56 -37.07
CA ALA A 414 4.23 16.36 -36.05
C ALA A 414 3.08 17.16 -36.69
N GLY A 415 1.85 16.64 -36.55
CA GLY A 415 0.64 17.30 -37.04
C GLY A 415 -0.14 18.03 -35.93
N MET A 416 -0.18 19.36 -36.00
CA MET A 416 -1.06 20.24 -35.22
C MET A 416 -2.52 20.13 -35.68
N MET A 417 -3.47 20.14 -34.74
CA MET A 417 -4.85 20.64 -34.96
C MET A 417 -5.34 21.45 -33.75
N SER A 418 -6.00 22.57 -34.05
CA SER A 418 -6.65 23.52 -33.14
C SER A 418 -8.17 23.55 -33.46
N PRO A 419 -9.05 24.21 -32.68
CA PRO A 419 -10.03 23.54 -31.82
C PRO A 419 -11.49 23.93 -32.13
N ASP A 420 -12.46 23.19 -31.57
CA ASP A 420 -13.76 23.75 -31.10
C ASP A 420 -14.60 22.70 -30.30
N PRO A 421 -15.64 23.07 -29.53
CA PRO A 421 -15.53 23.15 -28.07
C PRO A 421 -16.45 22.17 -27.32
N ALA A 422 -15.97 21.61 -26.19
CA ALA A 422 -16.84 20.95 -25.20
C ALA A 422 -16.17 20.92 -23.81
N LEU A 423 -16.90 21.50 -22.84
CA LEU A 423 -16.97 21.25 -21.39
C LEU A 423 -15.66 21.03 -20.61
N THR A 424 -15.45 21.90 -19.60
CA THR A 424 -14.30 21.93 -18.70
C THR A 424 -14.11 20.61 -17.94
N ASP A 425 -13.25 19.76 -18.47
CA ASP A 425 -12.69 18.63 -17.75
C ASP A 425 -11.76 19.18 -16.67
N THR A 426 -12.09 18.89 -15.41
CA THR A 426 -11.26 19.23 -14.25
C THR A 426 -9.89 18.59 -14.42
N ALA A 427 -8.89 19.43 -14.65
CA ALA A 427 -7.50 19.03 -14.75
C ALA A 427 -7.12 18.14 -13.57
N ALA A 428 -6.47 17.01 -13.88
CA ALA A 428 -5.74 16.24 -12.89
C ALA A 428 -4.65 17.14 -12.30
N HIS A 429 -4.96 17.75 -11.15
CA HIS A 429 -3.98 18.46 -10.36
C HIS A 429 -3.05 17.43 -9.73
N GLY A 430 -1.98 17.11 -10.46
CA GLY A 430 -0.80 16.50 -9.88
C GLY A 430 -0.37 17.33 -8.67
N CYS A 431 -0.19 16.66 -7.53
CA CYS A 431 0.29 17.30 -6.32
C CYS A 431 1.78 17.66 -6.51
N SER A 432 2.03 18.85 -7.06
CA SER A 432 3.27 19.58 -6.82
C SER A 432 2.99 21.08 -6.78
N HIS A 433 3.42 21.69 -5.65
CA HIS A 433 3.60 23.13 -5.37
C HIS A 433 2.36 23.96 -4.96
N ALA A 434 2.40 24.83 -3.94
CA ALA A 434 3.48 25.24 -3.03
C ALA A 434 2.94 25.99 -1.79
N GLY A 435 3.75 26.02 -0.71
CA GLY A 435 3.56 26.91 0.42
C GLY A 435 4.69 26.86 1.45
N THR A 436 5.82 27.51 1.14
CA THR A 436 6.91 27.90 2.08
C THR A 436 7.84 26.81 2.64
N ALA A 437 8.68 26.20 1.80
CA ALA A 437 9.94 25.55 2.24
C ALA A 437 11.10 25.70 1.24
N GLY A 438 10.95 26.54 0.20
CA GLY A 438 11.91 26.68 -0.90
C GLY A 438 12.92 27.83 -0.79
N ALA A 439 12.94 28.57 0.32
CA ALA A 439 13.78 29.77 0.45
C ALA A 439 15.10 29.58 1.23
N TRP A 440 15.37 28.40 1.80
CA TRP A 440 16.54 28.21 2.67
C TRP A 440 17.74 27.48 2.04
N LEU A 441 17.60 26.88 0.86
CA LEU A 441 18.71 26.20 0.17
C LEU A 441 19.45 27.09 -0.85
N GLY A 442 18.84 28.20 -1.30
CA GLY A 442 19.49 29.16 -2.20
C GLY A 442 20.36 30.21 -1.50
N ALA A 443 20.11 30.50 -0.22
CA ALA A 443 20.81 31.57 0.51
C ALA A 443 22.15 31.13 1.15
N LEU A 444 22.36 29.84 1.40
CA LEU A 444 23.61 29.33 1.98
C LEU A 444 24.72 29.04 0.94
N ALA A 445 24.37 28.91 -0.34
CA ALA A 445 25.35 28.77 -1.42
C ALA A 445 26.00 30.11 -1.81
N LEU A 446 25.34 31.26 -1.58
CA LEU A 446 25.87 32.58 -1.89
C LEU A 446 26.63 33.25 -0.72
N ALA A 447 26.41 32.81 0.53
CA ALA A 447 27.22 33.26 1.68
C ALA A 447 28.59 32.55 1.75
N GLY A 448 28.69 31.28 1.36
CA GLY A 448 29.95 30.51 1.37
C GLY A 448 30.98 30.94 0.31
N LEU A 449 30.52 31.52 -0.81
CA LEU A 449 31.39 32.01 -1.88
C LEU A 449 31.88 33.46 -1.69
N ALA A 450 31.22 34.24 -0.82
CA ALA A 450 31.69 35.59 -0.44
C ALA A 450 32.74 35.54 0.70
N GLU A 451 32.67 34.55 1.59
CA GLU A 451 33.62 34.39 2.71
C GLU A 451 35.01 33.89 2.23
N ARG A 452 35.05 33.08 1.15
CA ARG A 452 36.31 32.57 0.57
C ARG A 452 37.08 33.60 -0.25
N ARG A 453 36.46 34.70 -0.68
CA ARG A 453 37.16 35.83 -1.34
C ARG A 453 37.69 36.90 -0.38
N ARG A 454 37.34 36.86 0.92
CA ARG A 454 37.86 37.81 1.93
C ARG A 454 39.02 37.28 2.79
N ARG A 455 39.33 35.98 2.77
CA ARG A 455 40.48 35.40 3.51
C ARG A 455 41.77 35.24 2.70
N GLY A 456 41.81 35.69 1.44
CA GLY A 456 43.01 35.65 0.59
C GLY A 456 43.81 36.96 0.53
N ARG A 457 43.54 37.94 1.39
CA ARG A 457 44.19 39.26 1.32
C ARG A 457 44.39 39.85 2.72
N THR A 458 45.27 39.22 3.50
CA THR A 458 45.97 39.68 4.73
C THR A 458 46.73 38.44 5.25
N GLY A 459 48.04 38.37 5.39
CA GLY A 459 49.16 39.27 5.14
C GLY A 459 50.48 38.47 5.19
N THR A 460 51.56 39.18 4.87
CA THR A 460 53.01 38.83 4.93
C THR A 460 53.48 37.59 4.18
#